data_AF-A0A661F5P2-F1
#
_entry.id   AF-A0A661F5P2-F1
#
_cell.length_a   1.000
_cell.length_b   1.000
_cell.length_c   1.000
_cell.angle_alpha   90.00
_cell.angle_beta   90.00
_cell.angle_gamma   90.00
#
_symmetry.space_group_name_H-M   'P 1'
#
loop_
_entity.id
_entity.type
_entity.pdbx_description
1 polymer ?
#
loop_
_entity_poly.entity_id
_entity_poly.type
_entity_poly.pdbx_seq_one_letter_code
_entity_poly.pdbx_strand_id
1 'polypeptide(L)'
;MAEENQTIPGPPAVIVIFGAAGDLTKRKLIPALLNLGSQGQLDSSFAMVGMDRVEQDSVTYQQNLSKDMAAYVGEKFDQASWDASA
;
A
#
# COMPACT_ATOMS: atom_id res chain seq x y z
N MET A 1 -31.07 14.54 -0.01
CA MET A 1 -29.90 14.88 0.80
C MET A 1 -29.23 13.57 1.11
N ALA A 2 -28.15 13.22 0.41
CA ALA A 2 -27.42 11.98 0.65
C ALA A 2 -26.55 12.19 1.88
N GLU A 3 -26.68 11.29 2.85
CA GLU A 3 -25.88 11.24 4.06
C GLU A 3 -24.41 11.05 3.65
N GLU A 4 -23.59 12.07 3.90
CA GLU A 4 -22.16 12.04 3.61
C GLU A 4 -21.53 11.01 4.58
N ASN A 5 -21.25 9.80 4.09
CA ASN A 5 -20.69 8.71 4.87
C ASN A 5 -19.26 9.08 5.28
N GLN A 6 -19.10 9.79 6.40
CA GLN A 6 -17.79 10.11 6.99
C GLN A 6 -17.05 8.80 7.28
N THR A 7 -16.02 8.53 6.50
CA THR A 7 -15.11 7.41 6.72
C THR A 7 -14.24 7.74 7.91
N ILE A 8 -14.51 7.11 9.06
CA ILE A 8 -13.61 7.15 10.21
C ILE A 8 -12.43 6.23 9.86
N PRO A 9 -11.18 6.73 9.83
CA PRO A 9 -10.02 5.87 9.62
C PRO A 9 -9.97 4.76 10.67
N GLY A 10 -9.46 3.58 10.30
CA GLY A 10 -9.19 2.54 11.28
C GLY A 10 -8.21 3.02 12.36
N PRO A 11 -8.11 2.32 13.50
CA PRO A 11 -7.12 2.66 14.52
C PRO A 11 -5.69 2.56 13.95
N PRO A 12 -4.71 3.31 14.51
CA PRO A 12 -3.30 3.16 14.19
C PRO A 12 -2.86 1.69 14.24
N ALA A 13 -2.23 1.21 13.18
CA ALA A 13 -1.84 -0.20 13.08
C ALA A 13 -0.58 -0.39 12.23
N VAL A 14 0.14 -1.46 12.54
CA VAL A 14 1.22 -1.97 11.69
C VAL A 14 0.79 -3.30 11.09
N ILE A 15 0.82 -3.41 9.77
CA ILE A 15 0.62 -4.71 9.09
C ILE A 15 1.97 -5.32 8.74
N VAL A 16 2.15 -6.60 9.10
CA VAL A 16 3.34 -7.36 8.74
C VAL A 16 2.96 -8.39 7.68
N ILE A 17 3.55 -8.28 6.49
CA ILE A 17 3.29 -9.18 5.37
C ILE A 17 4.47 -10.13 5.20
N PHE A 18 4.23 -11.41 5.48
CA PHE A 18 5.15 -12.49 5.13
C PHE A 18 4.88 -12.93 3.68
N GLY A 19 5.94 -13.07 2.89
CA GLY A 19 5.80 -13.25 1.43
C GLY A 19 5.60 -11.91 0.71
N ALA A 20 6.28 -10.86 1.18
CA ALA A 20 6.15 -9.51 0.64
C ALA A 20 6.51 -9.41 -0.85
N ALA A 21 7.42 -10.25 -1.35
CA ALA A 21 7.80 -10.30 -2.76
C ALA A 21 6.86 -11.18 -3.63
N GLY A 22 5.88 -11.85 -2.99
CA GLY A 22 4.97 -12.79 -3.64
C GLY A 22 3.89 -12.13 -4.53
N ASP A 23 3.33 -12.93 -5.43
CA ASP A 23 2.33 -12.48 -6.43
C ASP A 23 1.06 -11.91 -5.78
N LEU A 24 0.57 -12.54 -4.71
CA LEU A 24 -0.64 -12.09 -4.01
C LEU A 24 -0.43 -10.69 -3.39
N THR A 25 0.74 -10.46 -2.80
CA THR A 25 1.08 -9.18 -2.18
C THR A 25 1.01 -8.07 -3.23
N LYS A 26 1.71 -8.26 -4.35
CA LYS A 26 1.82 -7.28 -5.43
C LYS A 26 0.49 -7.05 -6.15
N ARG A 27 -0.30 -8.10 -6.41
CA ARG A 27 -1.50 -8.00 -7.24
C ARG A 27 -2.79 -7.68 -6.48
N LYS A 28 -2.81 -7.89 -5.16
CA LYS A 28 -4.03 -7.73 -4.34
C LYS A 28 -3.80 -6.94 -3.07
N LEU A 29 -2.84 -7.34 -2.23
CA LEU A 29 -2.70 -6.73 -0.89
C LEU A 29 -2.26 -5.26 -0.97
N ILE A 30 -1.19 -4.96 -1.70
CA ILE A 30 -0.68 -3.59 -1.84
C ILE A 30 -1.70 -2.70 -2.59
N PRO A 31 -2.28 -3.13 -3.74
CA PRO A 31 -3.36 -2.38 -4.38
C PRO A 31 -4.56 -2.09 -3.46
N ALA A 32 -4.96 -3.05 -2.61
CA ALA A 32 -6.06 -2.83 -1.67
C ALA A 32 -5.70 -1.79 -0.61
N LEU A 33 -4.48 -1.84 -0.06
CA LEU A 33 -4.01 -0.87 0.93
C LEU A 33 -3.84 0.54 0.35
N LEU A 34 -3.35 0.65 -0.89
CA LEU A 34 -3.33 1.92 -1.63
C LEU A 34 -4.73 2.50 -1.79
N ASN A 35 -5.71 1.66 -2.13
CA ASN A 35 -7.10 2.10 -2.25
C ASN A 35 -7.71 2.53 -0.89
N LEU A 36 -7.35 1.87 0.22
CA LEU A 36 -7.77 2.32 1.56
C LEU A 36 -7.12 3.66 1.92
N GLY A 37 -5.83 3.83 1.60
CA GLY A 37 -5.10 5.08 1.83
C GLY A 37 -5.68 6.25 1.04
N SER A 38 -5.99 6.06 -0.25
CA SER A 38 -6.56 7.13 -1.09
C SER A 38 -7.99 7.51 -0.70
N GLN A 39 -8.70 6.63 0.01
CA GLN A 39 -10.03 6.89 0.57
C GLN A 39 -9.98 7.43 2.00
N GLY A 40 -8.79 7.70 2.56
CA GLY A 40 -8.65 8.18 3.93
C GLY A 40 -9.07 7.17 4.99
N GLN A 41 -9.05 5.87 4.67
CA GLN A 41 -9.48 4.79 5.57
C GLN A 41 -8.34 4.21 6.41
N LEU A 42 -7.09 4.63 6.15
CA LEU A 42 -5.92 4.32 6.96
C LEU A 42 -5.56 5.53 7.83
N ASP A 43 -5.25 5.27 9.10
CA ASP A 43 -4.69 6.28 10.00
C ASP A 43 -3.35 6.82 9.45
N SER A 44 -3.03 8.08 9.72
CA SER A 44 -1.75 8.68 9.30
C SER A 44 -0.52 7.99 9.92
N SER A 45 -0.71 7.23 11.00
CA SER A 45 0.31 6.43 11.68
C SER A 45 0.34 4.97 11.21
N PHE A 46 -0.43 4.61 10.19
CA PHE A 46 -0.39 3.27 9.61
C PHE A 46 0.97 2.98 8.98
N ALA A 47 1.50 1.77 9.20
CA ALA A 47 2.72 1.33 8.56
C ALA A 47 2.63 -0.12 8.07
N MET A 48 3.40 -0.43 7.03
CA MET A 48 3.60 -1.79 6.55
C MET A 48 5.06 -2.22 6.77
N VAL A 49 5.23 -3.47 7.20
CA VAL A 49 6.52 -4.16 7.18
C VAL A 49 6.41 -5.39 6.29
N GLY A 50 7.23 -5.43 5.23
CA GLY A 50 7.35 -6.60 4.37
C GLY A 50 8.49 -7.52 4.83
N MET A 51 8.23 -8.83 4.89
CA MET A 51 9.24 -9.86 5.11
C MET A 51 9.17 -10.94 4.04
N ASP A 52 10.32 -11.37 3.54
CA ASP A 52 10.45 -12.44 2.56
C ASP A 52 11.77 -13.19 2.73
N ARG A 53 11.89 -14.35 2.07
CA ARG A 53 13.13 -15.12 1.97
C ARG A 53 14.04 -14.63 0.84
N VAL A 54 13.50 -13.82 -0.08
CA VAL A 54 14.27 -13.21 -1.16
C VAL A 54 15.25 -12.21 -0.57
N GLU A 55 16.55 -12.42 -0.82
CA GLU A 55 17.60 -11.50 -0.39
C GLU A 55 17.55 -10.23 -1.26
N GLN A 56 17.02 -9.15 -0.68
CA GLN A 56 16.83 -7.88 -1.35
C GLN A 56 16.77 -6.77 -0.29
N ASP A 57 17.40 -5.63 -0.56
CA ASP A 57 17.28 -4.47 0.31
C ASP A 57 15.92 -3.75 0.15
N SER A 58 15.54 -2.97 1.16
CA SER A 58 14.24 -2.27 1.19
C SER A 58 14.08 -1.25 0.06
N VAL A 59 15.16 -0.60 -0.39
CA VAL A 59 15.11 0.41 -1.45
C VAL A 59 14.82 -0.26 -2.78
N THR A 60 15.54 -1.34 -3.09
CA THR A 60 15.30 -2.16 -4.28
C THR A 60 13.90 -2.76 -4.26
N TYR A 61 13.43 -3.25 -3.10
CA TYR A 61 12.06 -3.74 -2.94
C TYR A 61 11.02 -2.68 -3.29
N GLN A 62 11.17 -1.48 -2.74
CA GLN A 62 10.24 -0.40 -2.98
C GLN A 62 10.22 0.03 -4.45
N GLN A 63 11.39 0.14 -5.10
CA GLN A 63 11.47 0.49 -6.52
C GLN A 63 10.78 -0.54 -7.41
N ASN A 64 10.95 -1.83 -7.11
CA ASN A 64 10.26 -2.91 -7.82
C ASN A 64 8.76 -2.85 -7.59
N LEU A 65 8.34 -2.60 -6.35
CA LEU A 65 6.93 -2.47 -6.00
C LEU A 65 6.27 -1.26 -6.67
N SER A 66 6.94 -0.11 -6.75
CA SER A 66 6.44 1.07 -7.48
C SER A 66 6.15 0.73 -8.95
N LYS A 67 7.06 -0.01 -9.61
CA LYS A 67 6.87 -0.45 -11.00
C LYS A 67 5.68 -1.41 -11.13
N ASP A 68 5.56 -2.35 -10.20
CA ASP A 68 4.45 -3.29 -10.14
C ASP A 68 3.11 -2.56 -9.93
N MET A 69 3.08 -1.52 -9.07
CA MET A 69 1.86 -0.75 -8.78
C MET A 69 1.39 0.06 -9.99
N ALA A 70 2.32 0.66 -10.74
CA ALA A 70 1.97 1.32 -12.00
C ALA A 70 1.29 0.35 -12.99
N ALA A 71 1.72 -0.92 -13.01
CA ALA A 71 1.13 -1.95 -13.86
C ALA A 71 -0.22 -2.49 -13.33
N TYR A 72 -0.39 -2.64 -12.02
CA TYR A 72 -1.57 -3.28 -11.42
C TYR A 72 -2.69 -2.32 -11.01
N VAL A 73 -2.37 -1.08 -10.65
CA VAL A 73 -3.32 -0.05 -10.21
C VAL A 73 -3.66 0.91 -11.37
N GLY A 74 -2.76 1.07 -12.34
CA GLY A 74 -2.99 1.86 -13.56
C GLY A 74 -3.17 3.36 -13.28
N GLU A 75 -4.10 4.01 -13.99
CA GLU A 75 -4.34 5.47 -13.90
C GLU A 75 -4.72 5.98 -12.51
N LYS A 76 -5.14 5.08 -11.60
CA LYS A 76 -5.46 5.42 -10.21
C LYS A 76 -4.25 5.43 -9.28
N PHE A 77 -3.07 5.07 -9.79
CA PHE A 77 -1.85 5.11 -9.00
C PHE A 77 -1.32 6.54 -8.92
N ASP A 78 -1.47 7.15 -7.75
CA ASP A 78 -0.85 8.43 -7.46
C ASP A 78 0.60 8.21 -6.99
N GLN A 79 1.52 8.40 -7.94
CA GLN A 79 2.96 8.28 -7.69
C GLN A 79 3.44 9.27 -6.63
N ALA A 80 2.89 10.49 -6.57
CA ALA A 80 3.33 11.51 -5.64
C ALA A 80 2.98 11.13 -4.19
N SER A 81 1.77 10.63 -3.97
CA SER A 81 1.35 10.13 -2.65
C SER A 81 2.13 8.87 -2.24
N TRP A 82 2.48 8.00 -3.19
CA TRP A 82 3.31 6.82 -2.94
C TRP A 82 4.74 7.20 -2.53
N ASP A 83 5.37 8.12 -3.26
CA ASP A 83 6.75 8.56 -2.98
C ASP A 83 6.84 9.35 -1.68
N ALA A 84 5.76 10.05 -1.27
CA ALA A 84 5.69 10.73 0.02
C ALA A 84 5.53 9.76 1.21
N SER A 85 5.14 8.51 0.94
CA SER A 85 4.98 7.43 1.93
C SER A 85 6.24 6.54 2.04
N ALA A 86 7.30 6.88 1.28
CA ALA A 86 8.59 6.21 1.23
C ALA A 86 9.53 6.68 2.34
#